data_AF-A0A101X876-F1
#
_entry.id   AF-A0A101X876-F1
#
_cell.length_a   1.000
_cell.length_b   1.000
_cell.length_c   1.000
_cell.angle_alpha   90.00
_cell.angle_beta   90.00
_cell.angle_gamma   90.00
#
_symmetry.space_group_name_H-M   'P 1'
#
loop_
_entity.id
_entity.type
_entity.pdbx_description
1 polymer ?
#
loop_
_entity_poly.entity_id
_entity_poly.type
_entity_poly.pdbx_seq_one_letter_code
_entity_poly.pdbx_strand_id
1 'polypeptide(L)'
;MMIALAGYLTGLLLQGTEMKGYGVGPSELLVLSAIGVLIFIIGEVGKVPMSITNSLYMSWSALVLYMDGSLPLNFPVVLASWFVTPLLLALIAYFTYPILAKTSTSSNPIKRLSIFRFMVILTVFLVGYSFGANNLGLMWSMLGFRRIGLIGIVFASTLGVVATGRRTLGQFSRGIYIPPPVSGGVIQLLSFAALELSTVLAIPISLTLCTIGSLLGISMARGMRMLNTQYLRLVLIGYVATMLIAFTGALLVVKLV
;
A
#
# COMPACT_ATOMS: atom_id res chain seq x y z
N MET A 1 13.43 4.22 -8.48
CA MET A 1 12.80 2.99 -9.03
C MET A 1 13.60 1.75 -8.67
N MET A 2 14.86 1.60 -9.10
CA MET A 2 15.67 0.42 -8.77
C MET A 2 15.85 0.19 -7.27
N ILE A 3 16.05 1.25 -6.47
CA ILE A 3 16.12 1.16 -5.00
C ILE A 3 14.82 0.61 -4.40
N ALA A 4 13.68 1.10 -4.88
CA ALA A 4 12.38 0.62 -4.42
C ALA A 4 12.16 -0.86 -4.82
N LEU A 5 12.56 -1.23 -6.05
CA LEU A 5 12.53 -2.62 -6.52
C LEU A 5 13.38 -3.55 -5.66
N ALA A 6 14.62 -3.14 -5.35
CA ALA A 6 15.47 -3.88 -4.43
C ALA A 6 14.80 -4.05 -3.06
N GLY A 7 14.19 -2.98 -2.54
CA GLY A 7 13.36 -3.04 -1.34
C GLY A 7 12.24 -4.08 -1.45
N TYR A 8 11.37 -3.97 -2.47
CA TYR A 8 10.23 -4.87 -2.69
C TYR A 8 10.66 -6.34 -2.70
N LEU A 9 11.73 -6.66 -3.42
CA LEU A 9 12.23 -8.03 -3.54
C LEU A 9 12.82 -8.52 -2.21
N THR A 10 13.65 -7.71 -1.56
CA THR A 10 14.24 -8.09 -0.26
C THR A 10 13.19 -8.29 0.81
N GLY A 11 12.19 -7.41 0.91
CA GLY A 11 11.10 -7.54 1.88
C GLY A 11 10.21 -8.75 1.62
N LEU A 12 9.87 -9.02 0.36
CA LEU A 12 9.14 -10.23 -0.02
C LEU A 12 9.90 -11.50 0.40
N LEU A 13 11.20 -11.56 0.11
CA LEU A 13 12.03 -12.74 0.36
C LEU A 13 12.32 -12.98 1.85
N LEU A 14 12.54 -11.90 2.62
CA LEU A 14 12.91 -12.03 4.04
C LEU A 14 11.71 -12.10 4.98
N GLN A 15 10.59 -11.46 4.65
CA GLN A 15 9.48 -11.28 5.58
C GLN A 15 8.10 -11.50 4.97
N GLY A 16 8.00 -11.79 3.66
CA GLY A 16 6.72 -12.05 2.99
C GLY A 16 5.92 -13.21 3.60
N THR A 17 6.59 -14.15 4.30
CA THR A 17 5.95 -15.28 4.99
C THR A 17 5.17 -14.89 6.25
N GLU A 18 5.40 -13.71 6.81
CA GLU A 18 4.65 -13.21 7.97
C GLU A 18 3.16 -12.99 7.62
N MET A 19 2.85 -12.74 6.35
CA MET A 19 1.49 -12.58 5.84
C MET A 19 0.73 -13.91 5.73
N LYS A 20 0.79 -14.78 6.74
CA LYS A 20 0.14 -16.10 6.76
C LYS A 20 -1.38 -16.04 6.94
N GLY A 21 -2.07 -17.09 6.53
CA GLY A 21 -3.52 -17.27 6.78
C GLY A 21 -4.45 -16.86 5.64
N TYR A 22 -3.92 -16.59 4.44
CA TYR A 22 -4.70 -16.13 3.28
C TYR A 22 -4.77 -17.14 2.14
N GLY A 23 -4.39 -18.40 2.38
CA GLY A 23 -4.35 -19.44 1.35
C GLY A 23 -5.71 -19.69 0.70
N VAL A 24 -5.69 -20.00 -0.59
CA VAL A 24 -6.88 -20.34 -1.38
C VAL A 24 -6.61 -21.51 -2.32
N GLY A 25 -7.67 -22.19 -2.76
CA GLY A 25 -7.57 -23.20 -3.81
C GLY A 25 -7.39 -22.59 -5.22
N PRO A 26 -7.16 -23.43 -6.24
CA PRO A 26 -6.87 -22.96 -7.60
C PRO A 26 -8.03 -22.21 -8.28
N SER A 27 -9.27 -22.65 -8.07
CA SER A 27 -10.48 -21.99 -8.61
C SER A 27 -10.65 -20.60 -8.01
N GLU A 28 -10.48 -20.49 -6.70
CA GLU A 28 -10.61 -19.25 -5.93
C GLU A 28 -9.53 -18.25 -6.32
N LEU A 29 -8.31 -18.74 -6.56
CA LEU A 29 -7.20 -17.92 -7.03
C LEU A 29 -7.48 -17.29 -8.40
N LEU A 30 -8.16 -18.01 -9.31
CA LEU A 30 -8.56 -17.47 -10.60
C LEU A 30 -9.58 -16.33 -10.42
N VAL A 31 -10.57 -16.52 -9.55
CA VAL A 31 -11.55 -15.48 -9.21
C VAL A 31 -10.87 -14.24 -8.63
N LEU A 32 -9.99 -14.43 -7.63
CA LEU A 32 -9.18 -13.38 -7.02
C LEU A 32 -8.38 -12.58 -8.04
N SER A 33 -7.67 -13.29 -8.92
CA SER A 33 -6.81 -12.69 -9.94
C SER A 33 -7.63 -11.92 -10.98
N ALA A 34 -8.74 -12.48 -11.45
CA ALA A 34 -9.63 -11.84 -12.42
C ALA A 34 -10.21 -10.53 -11.88
N ILE A 35 -10.68 -10.53 -10.63
CA ILE A 35 -11.25 -9.34 -9.99
C ILE A 35 -10.17 -8.30 -9.71
N GLY A 36 -9.00 -8.74 -9.24
CA GLY A 36 -7.85 -7.85 -9.09
C GLY A 36 -7.53 -7.13 -10.40
N VAL A 37 -7.36 -7.87 -11.50
CA VAL A 37 -7.09 -7.29 -12.82
C VAL A 37 -8.20 -6.33 -13.26
N LEU A 38 -9.47 -6.73 -13.12
CA LEU A 38 -10.63 -5.90 -13.48
C LEU A 38 -10.60 -4.55 -12.74
N ILE A 39 -10.38 -4.56 -11.43
CA ILE A 39 -10.33 -3.35 -10.61
C ILE A 39 -9.19 -2.44 -11.03
N PHE A 40 -8.02 -2.99 -11.36
CA PHE A 40 -6.89 -2.20 -11.85
C PHE A 40 -7.14 -1.59 -13.24
N ILE A 41 -7.84 -2.31 -14.12
CA ILE A 41 -8.27 -1.77 -15.42
C ILE A 41 -9.25 -0.61 -15.21
N ILE A 42 -10.26 -0.78 -14.35
CA ILE A 42 -11.22 0.28 -14.02
C ILE A 42 -10.50 1.49 -13.42
N GLY A 43 -9.56 1.27 -12.50
CA GLY A 43 -8.74 2.32 -11.89
C GLY A 43 -7.89 3.09 -12.89
N GLU A 44 -7.19 2.41 -13.79
CA GLU A 44 -6.34 3.04 -14.80
C GLU A 44 -7.18 3.85 -15.81
N VAL A 45 -8.30 3.30 -16.28
CA VAL A 45 -9.21 4.00 -17.20
C VAL A 45 -9.85 5.21 -16.53
N GLY A 46 -10.33 5.04 -15.30
CA GLY A 46 -10.94 6.12 -14.51
C GLY A 46 -9.94 7.13 -13.96
N LYS A 47 -8.62 6.88 -14.07
CA LYS A 47 -7.55 7.64 -13.40
C LYS A 47 -7.81 7.78 -11.89
N VAL A 48 -8.39 6.74 -11.30
CA VAL A 48 -8.69 6.65 -9.87
C VAL A 48 -7.70 5.66 -9.25
N PRO A 49 -6.93 6.05 -8.23
CA PRO A 49 -5.99 5.13 -7.58
C PRO A 49 -6.78 4.05 -6.82
N MET A 50 -6.67 2.81 -7.31
CA MET A 50 -7.27 1.62 -6.70
C MET A 50 -6.24 0.87 -5.84
N SER A 51 -6.71 0.08 -4.88
CA SER A 51 -5.87 -0.62 -3.90
C SER A 51 -5.77 -2.13 -4.20
N ILE A 52 -4.56 -2.64 -4.47
CA ILE A 52 -4.31 -4.09 -4.63
C ILE A 52 -4.73 -4.82 -3.37
N THR A 53 -4.28 -4.35 -2.22
CA THR A 53 -4.53 -4.95 -0.91
C THR A 53 -6.03 -5.11 -0.64
N ASN A 54 -6.81 -4.06 -0.89
CA ASN A 54 -8.25 -4.12 -0.70
C ASN A 54 -8.90 -5.08 -1.68
N SER A 55 -8.49 -5.03 -2.96
CA SER A 55 -9.07 -5.88 -3.98
C SER A 55 -8.87 -7.37 -3.67
N LEU A 56 -7.66 -7.74 -3.26
CA LEU A 56 -7.32 -9.12 -2.90
C LEU A 56 -7.99 -9.54 -1.60
N TYR A 57 -7.85 -8.76 -0.53
CA TYR A 57 -8.40 -9.13 0.78
C TYR A 57 -9.93 -9.21 0.79
N MET A 58 -10.61 -8.26 0.14
CA MET A 58 -12.07 -8.26 0.10
C MET A 58 -12.61 -9.37 -0.79
N SER A 59 -11.96 -9.65 -1.92
CA SER A 59 -12.31 -10.81 -2.76
C SER A 59 -12.09 -12.12 -1.99
N TRP A 60 -11.01 -12.22 -1.22
CA TRP A 60 -10.73 -13.40 -0.38
C TRP A 60 -11.77 -13.56 0.72
N SER A 61 -12.12 -12.47 1.40
CA SER A 61 -13.15 -12.48 2.45
C SER A 61 -14.52 -12.89 1.91
N ALA A 62 -14.85 -12.48 0.69
CA ALA A 62 -16.05 -12.92 -0.02
C ALA A 62 -16.04 -14.43 -0.33
N LEU A 63 -14.90 -14.97 -0.77
CA LEU A 63 -14.75 -16.40 -1.05
C LEU A 63 -14.85 -17.23 0.23
N VAL A 64 -14.21 -16.79 1.32
CA VAL A 64 -14.34 -17.43 2.65
C VAL A 64 -15.80 -17.41 3.12
N LEU A 65 -16.51 -16.28 2.97
CA LEU A 65 -17.92 -16.21 3.29
C LEU A 65 -18.77 -17.21 2.50
N TYR A 66 -18.46 -17.39 1.21
CA TYR A 66 -19.17 -18.33 0.36
C TYR A 66 -18.89 -19.79 0.77
N MET A 67 -17.65 -20.12 1.13
CA MET A 67 -17.23 -21.48 1.47
C MET A 67 -17.62 -21.89 2.89
N ASP A 68 -17.33 -21.04 3.87
CA ASP A 68 -17.43 -21.36 5.30
C ASP A 68 -18.72 -20.83 5.92
N GLY A 69 -19.54 -20.09 5.16
CA GLY A 69 -20.78 -19.47 5.63
C GLY A 69 -20.57 -18.32 6.63
N SER A 70 -19.32 -17.94 6.91
CA SER A 70 -18.96 -16.89 7.85
C SER A 70 -17.77 -16.09 7.33
N LEU A 71 -17.66 -14.82 7.76
CA LEU A 71 -16.51 -13.99 7.41
C LEU A 71 -15.25 -14.48 8.14
N PRO A 72 -14.05 -14.23 7.57
CA PRO A 72 -12.79 -14.53 8.24
C PRO A 72 -12.71 -13.93 9.65
N LEU A 73 -12.12 -14.65 10.60
CA LEU A 73 -11.99 -14.18 11.99
C LEU A 73 -11.27 -12.83 12.10
N ASN A 74 -10.29 -12.57 11.23
CA ASN A 74 -9.54 -11.32 11.21
C ASN A 74 -10.27 -10.16 10.50
N PHE A 75 -11.42 -10.40 9.86
CA PHE A 75 -12.15 -9.40 9.08
C PHE A 75 -12.44 -8.11 9.85
N PRO A 76 -12.94 -8.13 11.10
CA PRO A 76 -13.20 -6.90 11.85
C PRO A 76 -11.91 -6.12 12.13
N VAL A 77 -10.81 -6.84 12.43
CA VAL A 77 -9.51 -6.23 12.76
C VAL A 77 -8.88 -5.59 11.53
N VAL A 78 -8.89 -6.28 10.39
CA VAL A 78 -8.36 -5.75 9.12
C VAL A 78 -9.18 -4.54 8.69
N LEU A 79 -10.51 -4.64 8.70
CA LEU A 79 -11.38 -3.54 8.31
C LEU A 79 -11.22 -2.34 9.25
N ALA A 80 -11.14 -2.55 10.57
CA ALA A 80 -10.88 -1.47 11.52
C ALA A 80 -9.51 -0.81 11.28
N SER A 81 -8.47 -1.61 11.02
CA SER A 81 -7.11 -1.10 10.77
C SER A 81 -7.05 -0.15 9.57
N TRP A 82 -7.90 -0.36 8.57
CA TRP A 82 -7.98 0.45 7.36
C TRP A 82 -8.50 1.86 7.60
N PHE A 83 -9.34 2.05 8.63
CA PHE A 83 -9.84 3.37 9.03
C PHE A 83 -9.00 3.98 10.16
N VAL A 84 -8.55 3.15 11.11
CA VAL A 84 -7.81 3.61 12.30
C VAL A 84 -6.39 4.02 11.92
N THR A 85 -5.68 3.23 11.11
CA THR A 85 -4.26 3.49 10.81
C THR A 85 -4.04 4.84 10.12
N PRO A 86 -4.80 5.25 9.08
CA PRO A 86 -4.64 6.58 8.48
C PRO A 86 -4.84 7.72 9.46
N LEU A 87 -5.79 7.59 10.40
CA LEU A 87 -6.06 8.61 11.43
C LEU A 87 -4.92 8.68 12.45
N LEU A 88 -4.43 7.52 12.91
CA LEU A 88 -3.26 7.46 13.80
C LEU A 88 -2.02 8.06 13.12
N LEU A 89 -1.78 7.73 11.85
CA LEU A 89 -0.65 8.29 11.11
C LEU A 89 -0.80 9.79 10.89
N ALA A 90 -2.02 10.30 10.66
CA ALA A 90 -2.27 11.74 10.60
C ALA A 90 -1.93 12.41 11.94
N LEU A 91 -2.37 11.83 13.06
CA LEU A 91 -2.08 12.34 14.38
C LEU A 91 -0.57 12.36 14.68
N ILE A 92 0.12 11.24 14.43
CA ILE A 92 1.56 11.12 14.65
C ILE A 92 2.32 12.09 13.74
N ALA A 93 1.94 12.19 12.46
CA ALA A 93 2.57 13.10 11.51
C ALA A 93 2.39 14.57 11.90
N TYR A 94 1.21 14.94 12.43
CA TYR A 94 0.92 16.30 12.89
C TYR A 94 1.91 16.74 13.98
N PHE A 95 2.22 15.88 14.95
CA PHE A 95 3.15 16.20 16.04
C PHE A 95 4.62 16.02 15.67
N THR A 96 4.97 15.02 14.85
CA THR A 96 6.36 14.71 14.52
C THR A 96 6.96 15.65 13.47
N TYR A 97 6.15 16.13 12.53
CA TYR A 97 6.63 17.00 11.45
C TYR A 97 7.25 18.32 11.96
N PRO A 98 6.60 19.10 12.86
CA PRO A 98 7.19 20.35 13.37
C PRO A 98 8.54 20.15 14.05
N ILE A 99 8.69 19.06 14.82
CA ILE A 99 9.92 18.71 15.53
C ILE A 99 11.04 18.48 14.52
N LEU A 100 10.80 17.65 13.51
CA LEU A 100 11.79 17.33 12.47
C LEU A 100 12.09 18.52 11.56
N ALA A 101 11.09 19.34 11.24
CA ALA A 101 11.26 20.55 10.45
C ALA A 101 12.19 21.55 11.15
N LYS A 102 12.05 21.72 12.47
CA LYS A 102 12.89 22.61 13.28
C LYS A 102 14.33 22.11 13.37
N THR A 103 14.54 20.82 13.59
CA THR A 103 15.90 20.24 13.70
C THR A 103 16.64 20.20 12.36
N SER A 104 15.90 20.27 11.23
CA SER A 104 16.46 20.19 9.89
C SER A 104 17.04 21.52 9.35
N THR A 105 17.07 22.58 10.15
CA THR A 105 17.69 23.87 9.79
C THR A 105 19.19 23.83 10.06
N SER A 106 19.94 23.05 9.27
CA SER A 106 21.41 23.15 9.25
C SER A 106 21.84 24.43 8.53
N SER A 107 22.82 25.15 9.09
CA SER A 107 23.42 26.35 8.47
C SER A 107 24.20 26.05 7.19
N ASN A 108 24.61 24.79 6.95
CA ASN A 108 25.34 24.39 5.74
C ASN A 108 24.39 23.74 4.71
N PRO A 109 24.11 24.41 3.57
CA PRO A 109 23.16 23.93 2.57
C PRO A 109 23.62 22.64 1.86
N ILE A 110 24.94 22.43 1.69
CA ILE A 110 25.50 21.24 1.04
C ILE A 110 25.31 20.02 1.95
N LYS A 111 25.65 20.15 3.24
CA LYS A 111 25.45 19.07 4.22
C LYS A 111 23.97 18.70 4.35
N ARG A 112 23.09 19.70 4.35
CA ARG A 112 21.63 19.52 4.37
C ARG A 112 21.12 18.73 3.16
N LEU A 113 21.58 19.07 1.96
CA LEU A 113 21.21 18.35 0.74
C LEU A 113 21.69 16.89 0.77
N SER A 114 22.90 16.63 1.25
CA SER A 114 23.45 15.29 1.38
C SER A 114 22.62 14.43 2.35
N ILE A 115 22.28 14.97 3.53
CA ILE A 115 21.44 14.28 4.53
C ILE A 115 20.07 13.94 3.93
N PHE A 116 19.42 14.87 3.24
CA PHE A 116 18.12 14.60 2.63
C PHE A 116 18.19 13.56 1.52
N ARG A 117 19.23 13.59 0.67
CA ARG A 117 19.43 12.56 -0.36
C ARG A 117 19.55 11.18 0.29
N PHE A 118 20.38 11.06 1.33
CA PHE A 118 20.53 9.81 2.05
C PHE A 118 19.22 9.34 2.69
N MET A 119 18.53 10.23 3.41
CA MET A 119 17.23 9.91 4.03
C MET A 119 16.20 9.45 2.99
N VAL A 120 16.09 10.11 1.85
CA VAL A 120 15.15 9.72 0.79
C VAL A 120 15.53 8.36 0.20
N ILE A 121 16.81 8.11 -0.08
CA ILE A 121 17.25 6.80 -0.60
C ILE A 121 16.91 5.68 0.39
N LEU A 122 17.24 5.87 1.67
CA LEU A 122 16.96 4.91 2.72
C LEU A 122 15.46 4.67 2.88
N THR A 123 14.66 5.73 2.96
CA THR A 123 13.22 5.64 3.18
C THR A 123 12.48 5.06 1.97
N VAL A 124 12.91 5.33 0.74
CA VAL A 124 12.40 4.66 -0.46
C VAL A 124 12.69 3.16 -0.43
N PHE A 125 13.89 2.75 0.01
CA PHE A 125 14.21 1.35 0.19
C PHE A 125 13.33 0.71 1.26
N LEU A 126 13.19 1.34 2.43
CA LEU A 126 12.40 0.83 3.55
C LEU A 126 10.91 0.70 3.22
N VAL A 127 10.31 1.72 2.60
CA VAL A 127 8.93 1.63 2.10
C VAL A 127 8.81 0.53 1.05
N GLY A 128 9.82 0.37 0.21
CA GLY A 128 9.90 -0.75 -0.73
C GLY A 128 9.89 -2.09 -0.01
N TYR A 129 10.76 -2.25 0.98
CA TYR A 129 10.86 -3.42 1.83
C TYR A 129 9.50 -3.81 2.43
N SER A 130 8.84 -2.93 3.18
CA SER A 130 7.58 -3.29 3.82
C SER A 130 6.42 -3.42 2.82
N PHE A 131 6.47 -2.77 1.66
CA PHE A 131 5.50 -3.05 0.58
C PHE A 131 5.66 -4.48 0.06
N GLY A 132 6.90 -4.93 -0.16
CA GLY A 132 7.20 -6.31 -0.54
C GLY A 132 6.75 -7.32 0.49
N ALA A 133 7.06 -7.08 1.76
CA ALA A 133 6.71 -7.96 2.86
C ALA A 133 5.19 -8.05 3.07
N ASN A 134 4.46 -6.93 3.04
CA ASN A 134 3.01 -6.91 3.30
C ASN A 134 2.18 -7.28 2.06
N ASN A 135 2.39 -6.59 0.94
CA ASN A 135 1.48 -6.62 -0.20
C ASN A 135 1.80 -7.80 -1.13
N LEU A 136 3.08 -7.99 -1.46
CA LEU A 136 3.51 -9.16 -2.24
C LEU A 136 3.51 -10.42 -1.37
N GLY A 137 3.80 -10.31 -0.07
CA GLY A 137 3.62 -11.38 0.91
C GLY A 137 2.17 -11.88 0.98
N LEU A 138 1.19 -10.97 0.99
CA LEU A 138 -0.23 -11.34 0.89
C LEU A 138 -0.52 -12.18 -0.37
N MET A 139 -0.03 -11.75 -1.54
CA MET A 139 -0.19 -12.51 -2.78
C MET A 139 0.47 -13.89 -2.68
N TRP A 140 1.66 -13.98 -2.08
CA TRP A 140 2.37 -15.24 -1.95
C TRP A 140 1.67 -16.20 -0.98
N SER A 141 1.07 -15.67 0.08
CA SER A 141 0.23 -16.41 1.03
C SER A 141 -1.01 -17.00 0.36
N MET A 142 -1.67 -16.23 -0.51
CA MET A 142 -2.79 -16.71 -1.32
C MET A 142 -2.39 -17.85 -2.26
N LEU A 143 -1.15 -17.84 -2.74
CA LEU A 143 -0.55 -18.94 -3.51
C LEU A 143 -0.06 -20.11 -2.63
N GLY A 144 -0.38 -20.12 -1.33
CA GLY A 144 0.03 -21.15 -0.38
C GLY A 144 1.55 -21.20 -0.18
N PHE A 145 2.23 -20.06 -0.27
CA PHE A 145 3.69 -19.93 -0.18
C PHE A 145 4.49 -20.84 -1.13
N ARG A 146 3.89 -21.25 -2.26
CA ARG A 146 4.55 -22.11 -3.24
C ARG A 146 5.71 -21.39 -3.92
N ARG A 147 6.82 -22.09 -4.15
CA ARG A 147 8.02 -21.55 -4.81
C ARG A 147 7.75 -21.05 -6.23
N ILE A 148 6.95 -21.80 -7.00
CA ILE A 148 6.53 -21.39 -8.35
C ILE A 148 5.75 -20.06 -8.31
N GLY A 149 4.93 -19.88 -7.28
CA GLY A 149 4.19 -18.63 -7.04
C GLY A 149 5.11 -17.47 -6.71
N LEU A 150 6.12 -17.69 -5.86
CA LEU A 150 7.15 -16.69 -5.54
C LEU A 150 7.87 -16.21 -6.80
N ILE A 151 8.32 -17.15 -7.65
CA ILE A 151 9.01 -16.83 -8.91
C ILE A 151 8.09 -16.01 -9.83
N GLY A 152 6.82 -16.40 -9.95
CA GLY A 152 5.82 -15.67 -10.72
C GLY A 152 5.61 -14.24 -10.21
N ILE A 153 5.49 -14.06 -8.88
CA ILE A 153 5.35 -12.74 -8.25
C ILE A 153 6.57 -11.88 -8.54
N VAL A 154 7.78 -12.39 -8.31
CA VAL A 154 9.04 -11.67 -8.53
C VAL A 154 9.16 -11.23 -9.99
N PHE A 155 8.86 -12.12 -10.93
CA PHE A 155 8.91 -11.81 -12.35
C PHE A 155 7.88 -10.75 -12.74
N ALA A 156 6.61 -10.95 -12.37
CA ALA A 156 5.52 -10.04 -12.71
C ALA A 156 5.70 -8.65 -12.07
N SER A 157 6.11 -8.58 -10.80
CA SER A 157 6.34 -7.31 -10.11
C SER A 157 7.52 -6.55 -10.71
N THR A 158 8.60 -7.25 -11.05
CA THR A 158 9.78 -6.65 -11.70
C THR A 158 9.42 -6.11 -13.08
N LEU A 159 8.71 -6.91 -13.89
CA LEU A 159 8.25 -6.51 -15.21
C LEU A 159 7.33 -5.29 -15.13
N GLY A 160 6.38 -5.27 -14.19
CA GLY A 160 5.49 -4.13 -13.97
C GLY A 160 6.24 -2.85 -13.61
N VAL A 161 7.19 -2.94 -12.67
CA VAL A 161 8.02 -1.77 -12.30
C VAL A 161 8.83 -1.24 -13.48
N VAL A 162 9.41 -2.11 -14.29
CA VAL A 162 10.23 -1.72 -15.46
C VAL A 162 9.36 -1.14 -16.58
N ALA A 163 8.23 -1.78 -16.90
CA ALA A 163 7.38 -1.42 -18.02
C ALA A 163 6.51 -0.19 -17.75
N THR A 164 5.83 -0.14 -16.60
CA THR A 164 4.80 0.89 -16.33
C THR A 164 5.16 1.80 -15.16
N GLY A 165 6.12 1.42 -14.31
CA GLY A 165 6.41 2.15 -13.08
C GLY A 165 6.75 3.63 -13.26
N ARG A 166 7.41 4.03 -14.37
CA ARG A 166 7.70 5.45 -14.67
C ARG A 166 6.43 6.27 -14.89
N ARG A 167 5.47 5.71 -15.62
CA ARG A 167 4.18 6.35 -15.92
C ARG A 167 3.35 6.50 -14.65
N THR A 168 3.24 5.44 -13.85
CA THR A 168 2.48 5.44 -12.60
C THR A 168 3.06 6.42 -11.57
N LEU A 169 4.39 6.46 -11.42
CA LEU A 169 5.06 7.46 -10.58
C LEU A 169 4.81 8.90 -11.07
N GLY A 170 4.80 9.11 -12.40
CA GLY A 170 4.46 10.39 -13.00
C GLY A 170 3.03 10.85 -12.69
N GLN A 171 2.06 9.93 -12.71
CA GLN A 171 0.67 10.24 -12.36
C GLN A 171 0.49 10.53 -10.87
N PHE A 172 1.10 9.72 -9.99
CA PHE A 172 1.06 9.94 -8.53
C PHE A 172 1.70 11.28 -8.13
N SER A 173 2.87 11.60 -8.69
CA SER A 173 3.57 12.86 -8.39
C SER A 173 2.84 14.10 -8.89
N ARG A 174 2.16 14.01 -10.04
CA ARG A 174 1.34 15.11 -10.60
C ARG A 174 0.00 15.29 -9.88
N GLY A 175 -0.58 14.22 -9.33
CA GLY A 175 -1.90 14.25 -8.68
C GLY A 175 -1.88 14.71 -7.21
N ILE A 176 -0.89 14.27 -6.43
CA ILE A 176 -0.88 14.47 -4.97
C ILE A 176 -0.29 15.83 -4.57
N TYR A 177 0.84 16.21 -5.17
CA TYR A 177 1.81 17.25 -4.76
C TYR A 177 3.20 16.62 -4.55
N ILE A 178 4.28 17.37 -4.82
CA ILE A 178 5.66 16.97 -4.52
C ILE A 178 6.01 17.54 -3.15
N PRO A 179 5.95 16.76 -2.06
CA PRO A 179 6.26 17.27 -0.73
C PRO A 179 7.73 17.69 -0.64
N PRO A 180 8.07 18.75 0.12
CA PRO A 180 9.46 19.08 0.41
C PRO A 180 10.18 17.89 1.07
N PRO A 181 11.51 17.76 0.93
CA PRO A 181 12.25 16.58 1.36
C PRO A 181 11.98 16.12 2.79
N VAL A 182 11.85 17.05 3.74
CA VAL A 182 11.49 16.76 5.14
C VAL A 182 10.11 16.10 5.24
N SER A 183 9.11 16.69 4.57
CA SER A 183 7.75 16.15 4.55
C SER A 183 7.70 14.79 3.88
N GLY A 184 8.40 14.61 2.76
CA GLY A 184 8.51 13.33 2.06
C GLY A 184 9.15 12.24 2.92
N GLY A 185 10.22 12.56 3.64
CA GLY A 185 10.89 11.63 4.56
C GLY A 185 9.99 11.18 5.71
N VAL A 186 9.26 12.11 6.35
CA VAL A 186 8.30 11.79 7.42
C VAL A 186 7.18 10.88 6.91
N ILE A 187 6.59 11.21 5.76
CA ILE A 187 5.53 10.39 5.13
C ILE A 187 6.02 8.97 4.89
N GLN A 188 7.22 8.83 4.32
CA GLN A 188 7.78 7.51 4.00
C GLN A 188 8.14 6.72 5.25
N LEU A 189 8.74 7.34 6.27
CA LEU A 189 9.07 6.68 7.53
C LEU A 189 7.83 6.18 8.28
N LEU A 190 6.79 7.02 8.38
CA LEU A 190 5.54 6.62 9.03
C LEU A 190 4.81 5.55 8.23
N SER A 191 4.83 5.65 6.89
CA SER A 191 4.24 4.61 6.03
C SER A 191 4.97 3.28 6.15
N PHE A 192 6.30 3.30 6.20
CA PHE A 192 7.13 2.13 6.49
C PHE A 192 6.76 1.52 7.84
N ALA A 193 6.79 2.31 8.93
CA ALA A 193 6.51 1.80 10.28
C ALA A 193 5.11 1.18 10.40
N ALA A 194 4.11 1.77 9.77
CA ALA A 194 2.74 1.24 9.75
C ALA A 194 2.65 -0.10 8.98
N LEU A 195 3.26 -0.18 7.80
CA LEU A 195 3.28 -1.41 7.01
C LEU A 195 4.06 -2.51 7.71
N GLU A 196 5.17 -2.16 8.36
CA GLU A 196 6.01 -3.09 9.09
C GLU A 196 5.25 -3.71 10.27
N LEU A 197 4.64 -2.87 11.10
CA LEU A 197 3.79 -3.33 12.20
C LEU A 197 2.63 -4.19 11.69
N SER A 198 1.99 -3.78 10.60
CA SER A 198 0.89 -4.55 10.00
C SER A 198 1.35 -5.90 9.47
N THR A 199 2.56 -5.97 8.91
CA THR A 199 3.16 -7.22 8.42
C THR A 199 3.41 -8.21 9.55
N VAL A 200 4.00 -7.76 10.67
CA VAL A 200 4.22 -8.60 11.85
C VAL A 200 2.91 -9.13 12.43
N LEU A 201 1.84 -8.35 12.34
CA LEU A 201 0.49 -8.75 12.77
C LEU A 201 -0.29 -9.55 11.71
N ALA A 202 0.32 -9.85 10.56
CA ALA A 202 -0.33 -10.45 9.40
C ALA A 202 -1.57 -9.67 8.91
N ILE A 203 -1.63 -8.36 9.13
CA ILE A 203 -2.71 -7.47 8.70
C ILE A 203 -2.34 -6.87 7.33
N PRO A 204 -3.13 -7.12 6.28
CA PRO A 204 -2.88 -6.54 4.97
C PRO A 204 -3.32 -5.08 4.99
N ILE A 205 -2.40 -4.15 4.73
CA ILE A 205 -2.70 -2.72 4.67
C ILE A 205 -2.14 -2.07 3.40
N SER A 206 -2.89 -1.10 2.87
CA SER A 206 -2.50 -0.39 1.66
C SER A 206 -1.47 0.70 1.95
N LEU A 207 -0.33 0.68 1.24
CA LEU A 207 0.65 1.76 1.30
C LEU A 207 0.05 3.14 0.97
N THR A 208 -0.92 3.19 0.05
CA THR A 208 -1.60 4.43 -0.34
C THR A 208 -2.32 5.07 0.84
N LEU A 209 -3.00 4.26 1.67
CA LEU A 209 -3.64 4.75 2.89
C LEU A 209 -2.63 5.28 3.90
N CYS A 210 -1.55 4.54 4.14
CA CYS A 210 -0.52 4.96 5.10
C CYS A 210 0.11 6.30 4.67
N THR A 211 0.35 6.43 3.36
CA THR A 211 0.89 7.64 2.74
C THR A 211 -0.08 8.82 2.89
N ILE A 212 -1.37 8.60 2.65
CA ILE A 212 -2.40 9.64 2.76
C ILE A 212 -2.62 10.06 4.20
N GLY A 213 -2.72 9.13 5.14
CA GLY A 213 -2.83 9.45 6.57
C GLY A 213 -1.67 10.33 7.03
N SER A 214 -0.43 9.91 6.70
CA SER A 214 0.75 10.70 7.01
C SER A 214 0.74 12.09 6.33
N LEU A 215 0.36 12.16 5.06
CA LEU A 215 0.27 13.42 4.31
C LEU A 215 -0.78 14.37 4.91
N LEU A 216 -1.93 13.84 5.34
CA LEU A 216 -2.98 14.60 6.01
C LEU A 216 -2.46 15.28 7.28
N GLY A 217 -1.77 14.54 8.15
CA GLY A 217 -1.19 15.08 9.36
C GLY A 217 -0.15 16.19 9.11
N ILE A 218 0.74 15.98 8.14
CA ILE A 218 1.71 17.02 7.73
C ILE A 218 0.99 18.23 7.15
N SER A 219 -0.07 18.02 6.38
CA SER A 219 -0.85 19.11 5.79
C SER A 219 -1.52 19.92 6.89
N MET A 220 -2.12 19.28 7.89
CA MET A 220 -2.70 19.94 9.07
C MET A 220 -1.64 20.76 9.84
N ALA A 221 -0.45 20.19 10.06
CA ALA A 221 0.66 20.88 10.75
C ALA A 221 1.17 22.12 9.99
N ARG A 222 0.84 22.24 8.69
CA ARG A 222 1.21 23.36 7.82
C ARG A 222 0.01 24.22 7.39
N GLY A 223 -1.11 24.12 8.11
CA GLY A 223 -2.31 24.92 7.84
C GLY A 223 -3.06 24.52 6.56
N MET A 224 -3.07 23.23 6.22
CA MET A 224 -3.80 22.61 5.10
C MET A 224 -3.42 23.06 3.68
N ARG A 225 -2.45 23.95 3.52
CA ARG A 225 -2.04 24.53 2.22
C ARG A 225 -1.42 23.53 1.24
N MET A 226 -1.02 22.34 1.69
CA MET A 226 -0.29 21.37 0.87
C MET A 226 -1.15 20.23 0.29
N LEU A 227 -2.44 20.21 0.60
CA LEU A 227 -3.31 19.07 0.26
C LEU A 227 -4.16 19.37 -0.97
N ASN A 228 -4.00 18.56 -2.02
CA ASN A 228 -4.97 18.51 -3.11
C ASN A 228 -6.23 17.76 -2.64
N THR A 229 -7.23 18.50 -2.17
CA THR A 229 -8.49 17.94 -1.63
C THR A 229 -9.29 17.18 -2.67
N GLN A 230 -9.22 17.58 -3.95
CA GLN A 230 -9.85 16.85 -5.05
C GLN A 230 -9.21 15.47 -5.23
N TYR A 231 -7.88 15.39 -5.21
CA TYR A 231 -7.17 14.12 -5.30
C TYR A 231 -7.43 13.24 -4.08
N LEU A 232 -7.40 13.82 -2.88
CA LEU A 232 -7.75 13.08 -1.66
C LEU A 232 -9.13 12.44 -1.77
N ARG A 233 -10.12 13.21 -2.20
CA ARG A 233 -11.49 12.69 -2.41
C ARG A 233 -11.50 11.56 -3.43
N LEU A 234 -10.78 11.69 -4.54
CA LEU A 234 -10.65 10.62 -5.55
C LEU A 234 -10.07 9.34 -4.96
N VAL A 235 -9.03 9.43 -4.12
CA VAL A 235 -8.45 8.24 -3.48
C VAL A 235 -9.43 7.60 -2.51
N LEU A 236 -10.11 8.40 -1.67
CA LEU A 236 -11.08 7.86 -0.72
C LEU A 236 -12.25 7.17 -1.43
N ILE A 237 -12.74 7.74 -2.53
CA ILE A 237 -13.76 7.11 -3.38
C ILE A 237 -13.23 5.81 -3.98
N GLY A 238 -12.05 5.83 -4.62
CA GLY A 238 -11.43 4.64 -5.19
C GLY A 238 -11.22 3.53 -4.16
N TYR A 239 -10.86 3.91 -2.94
CA TYR A 239 -10.62 3.01 -1.83
C TYR A 239 -11.89 2.25 -1.41
N VAL A 240 -12.99 2.98 -1.16
CA VAL A 240 -14.29 2.38 -0.81
C VAL A 240 -14.88 1.62 -1.99
N ALA A 241 -14.82 2.18 -3.20
CA ALA A 241 -15.29 1.52 -4.42
C ALA A 241 -14.55 0.18 -4.65
N THR A 242 -13.24 0.15 -4.47
CA THR A 242 -12.45 -1.08 -4.58
C THR A 242 -12.96 -2.16 -3.64
N MET A 243 -13.25 -1.82 -2.37
CA MET A 243 -13.75 -2.82 -1.41
C MET A 243 -15.09 -3.40 -1.83
N LEU A 244 -16.02 -2.53 -2.18
CA LEU A 244 -17.38 -2.93 -2.54
C LEU A 244 -17.35 -3.79 -3.80
N ILE A 245 -16.70 -3.29 -4.86
CA ILE A 245 -16.61 -3.98 -6.15
C ILE A 245 -15.91 -5.33 -5.99
N ALA A 246 -14.81 -5.39 -5.23
CA ALA A 246 -14.07 -6.63 -5.01
C ALA A 246 -14.91 -7.69 -4.27
N PHE A 247 -15.52 -7.29 -3.15
CA PHE A 247 -16.31 -8.19 -2.32
C PHE A 247 -17.54 -8.70 -3.08
N THR A 248 -18.33 -7.79 -3.67
CA THR A 248 -19.54 -8.18 -4.41
C THR A 248 -19.20 -8.93 -5.69
N GLY A 249 -18.15 -8.50 -6.40
CA GLY A 249 -17.69 -9.16 -7.62
C GLY A 249 -17.28 -10.60 -7.36
N ALA A 250 -16.54 -10.85 -6.28
CA ALA A 250 -16.11 -12.20 -5.91
C ALA A 250 -17.29 -13.10 -5.55
N LEU A 251 -18.22 -12.59 -4.74
CA LEU A 251 -19.45 -13.31 -4.40
C LEU A 251 -20.32 -13.64 -5.61
N LEU A 252 -20.34 -12.78 -6.63
CA LEU A 252 -21.11 -13.03 -7.85
C LEU A 252 -20.40 -14.04 -8.75
N VAL A 253 -19.11 -13.86 -9.01
CA VAL A 253 -18.35 -14.75 -9.91
C VAL A 253 -18.27 -16.17 -9.34
N VAL A 254 -18.06 -16.33 -8.03
CA VAL A 254 -17.96 -17.66 -7.42
C VAL A 254 -19.28 -18.44 -7.47
N LYS A 255 -20.43 -17.77 -7.63
CA LYS A 255 -21.73 -18.44 -7.81
C LYS A 255 -21.99 -18.88 -9.26
N LEU A 256 -21.22 -18.34 -10.20
CA LEU A 256 -21.35 -18.62 -11.63
C LEU A 256 -20.40 -19.72 -12.11
N VAL A 257 -19.43 -20.10 -11.28
CA VAL A 257 -18.43 -21.16 -11.52
C VAL A 257 -18.76 -22.34 -10.60
#